data_AF-A0A846MWU1-F1
#
_entry.id   AF-A0A846MWU1-F1
#
_cell.length_a   1.000
_cell.length_b   1.000
_cell.length_c   1.000
_cell.angle_alpha   90.00
_cell.angle_beta   90.00
_cell.angle_gamma   90.00
#
_symmetry.space_group_name_H-M   'P 1'
#
loop_
_entity.id
_entity.type
_entity.pdbx_description
1 polymer ?
#
loop_
_entity_poly.entity_id
_entity_poly.type
_entity_poly.pdbx_seq_one_letter_code
_entity_poly.pdbx_strand_id
1 'polypeptide(L)'
;MITIDVRHDGLGRMARVMAPLQALAERRAATFSKRWEDMARRRAELLKSSGASVMDGFAKLDAEERTKEAEDKISALTSILFKAVQHTKTGDWSAQYDTTPFSEPQPREPVMPAMESEPQPSEFKRPPLTLATLLTPGAMRRRKQETRAKFETAYNGWSYLKRWREQEYAKAYEGYRGAVAGWQQRQTLFLEAQARANARLDALARGYAWGEPEAVIGHCDLALLSLERPEGFPVFWSMAYVDGVIQIDYDLPSMAQVPVLKAVKFVPSRSSFDSVALSEKERERLYSEAVFQTALAVLHTLFACDTKQVVKAVSFNGWANFVDHAQMRPGRACILSLTAGREAFQKIDLASADPKSCFRALNGVMSPKLAALVERAAS
;
A
#
# COMPACT_ATOMS: atom_id res chain seq x y z
N MET A 1 -6.38 3.25 -8.22
CA MET A 1 -5.11 3.91 -7.85
C MET A 1 -5.07 4.08 -6.34
N ILE A 2 -4.00 3.64 -5.71
CA ILE A 2 -3.68 3.90 -4.30
C ILE A 2 -3.05 5.29 -4.19
N THR A 3 -3.41 6.00 -3.13
CA THR A 3 -2.94 7.36 -2.85
C THR A 3 -2.31 7.42 -1.46
N ILE A 4 -1.10 7.94 -1.35
CA ILE A 4 -0.40 8.18 -0.09
C ILE A 4 0.02 9.65 -0.05
N ASP A 5 -0.43 10.37 0.98
CA ASP A 5 -0.01 11.75 1.22
C ASP A 5 1.25 11.76 2.10
N VAL A 6 2.36 12.24 1.56
CA VAL A 6 3.62 12.43 2.28
C VAL A 6 3.69 13.88 2.73
N ARG A 7 4.01 14.09 4.01
CA ARG A 7 4.15 15.41 4.63
C ARG A 7 5.48 15.51 5.36
N HIS A 8 6.10 16.69 5.32
CA HIS A 8 7.28 17.00 6.12
C HIS A 8 7.14 18.38 6.75
N ASP A 9 6.81 18.40 8.04
CA ASP A 9 6.46 19.61 8.79
C ASP A 9 7.61 20.62 8.84
N GLY A 10 8.85 20.14 9.05
CA GLY A 10 10.03 21.01 9.10
C GLY A 10 10.36 21.74 7.79
N LEU A 11 9.75 21.35 6.67
CA LEU A 11 9.92 21.99 5.37
C LEU A 11 8.61 22.63 4.87
N GLY A 12 7.49 22.43 5.56
CA GLY A 12 6.17 22.87 5.12
C GLY A 12 5.74 22.26 3.78
N ARG A 13 6.21 21.05 3.45
CA ARG A 13 5.94 20.40 2.15
C ARG A 13 4.94 19.26 2.29
N MET A 14 4.10 19.12 1.27
CA MET A 14 3.17 18.01 1.09
C MET A 14 3.19 17.57 -0.37
N ALA A 15 3.17 16.26 -0.60
CA ALA A 15 3.15 15.64 -1.91
C ALA A 15 2.19 14.46 -1.86
N ARG A 16 1.42 14.29 -2.92
CA ARG A 16 0.50 13.19 -3.09
C ARG A 16 1.10 12.18 -4.05
N VAL A 17 1.41 11.00 -3.54
CA VAL A 17 1.96 9.89 -4.33
C VAL A 17 0.81 8.99 -4.76
N MET A 18 0.74 8.70 -6.06
CA MET A 18 -0.23 7.76 -6.61
C MET A 18 0.47 6.58 -7.27
N ALA A 19 -0.05 5.36 -7.07
CA ALA A 19 0.43 4.15 -7.74
C ALA A 19 -0.70 3.11 -7.88
N PRO A 20 -0.59 2.14 -8.79
CA PRO A 20 -1.61 1.09 -8.92
C PRO A 20 -1.64 0.13 -7.73
N LEU A 21 -0.49 -0.12 -7.08
CA LEU A 21 -0.34 -1.05 -5.96
C LEU A 21 0.17 -0.34 -4.71
N GLN A 22 -0.26 -0.83 -3.54
CA GLN A 22 0.14 -0.31 -2.23
C GLN A 22 1.67 -0.29 -2.07
N ALA A 23 2.34 -1.41 -2.34
CA ALA A 23 3.80 -1.51 -2.21
C ALA A 23 4.56 -0.51 -3.10
N LEU A 24 4.04 -0.21 -4.30
CA LEU A 24 4.63 0.81 -5.18
C LEU A 24 4.40 2.22 -4.65
N ALA A 25 3.20 2.50 -4.13
CA ALA A 25 2.90 3.78 -3.50
C ALA A 25 3.81 4.00 -2.28
N GLU A 26 4.01 2.99 -1.44
CA GLU A 26 4.88 3.03 -0.26
C GLU A 26 6.35 3.26 -0.63
N ARG A 27 6.88 2.55 -1.64
CA ARG A 27 8.26 2.78 -2.13
C ARG A 27 8.47 4.20 -2.62
N ARG A 28 7.53 4.72 -3.42
CA ARG A 28 7.56 6.10 -3.90
C ARG A 28 7.48 7.07 -2.72
N ALA A 29 6.56 6.86 -1.79
CA ALA A 29 6.41 7.67 -0.58
C ALA A 29 7.70 7.69 0.28
N ALA A 30 8.32 6.53 0.50
CA ALA A 30 9.58 6.42 1.23
C ALA A 30 10.73 7.19 0.55
N THR A 31 10.77 7.18 -0.79
CA THR A 31 11.74 7.96 -1.58
C THR A 31 11.55 9.47 -1.38
N PHE A 32 10.28 9.94 -1.38
CA PHE A 32 9.95 11.33 -1.07
C PHE A 32 10.34 11.71 0.36
N SER A 33 9.98 10.90 1.36
CA SER A 33 10.30 11.15 2.77
C SER A 33 11.81 11.27 2.97
N LYS A 34 12.59 10.30 2.46
CA LYS A 34 14.05 10.31 2.57
C LYS A 34 14.67 11.56 1.94
N ARG A 35 14.19 11.96 0.76
CA ARG A 35 14.65 13.18 0.07
C ARG A 35 14.40 14.43 0.91
N TRP A 36 13.23 14.54 1.52
CA TRP A 36 12.89 15.69 2.36
C TRP A 36 13.66 15.71 3.66
N GLU A 37 13.90 14.56 4.29
CA GLU A 37 14.79 14.48 5.44
C GLU A 37 16.21 14.93 5.10
N ASP A 38 16.77 14.49 3.96
CA ASP A 38 18.07 14.94 3.45
C ASP A 38 18.12 16.47 3.29
N MET A 39 17.06 17.05 2.73
CA MET A 39 16.97 18.50 2.55
C MET A 39 16.86 19.25 3.87
N ALA A 40 16.03 18.76 4.80
CA ALA A 40 15.89 19.35 6.12
C ALA A 40 17.23 19.35 6.88
N ARG A 41 18.00 18.25 6.78
CA ARG A 41 19.37 18.16 7.32
C ARG A 41 20.29 19.23 6.73
N ARG A 42 20.34 19.36 5.39
CA ARG A 42 21.18 20.36 4.71
C ARG A 42 20.80 21.80 5.08
N ARG A 43 19.50 22.10 5.20
CA ARG A 43 19.02 23.41 5.65
C ARG A 43 19.42 23.68 7.11
N ALA A 44 19.31 22.68 7.99
CA ALA A 44 19.71 22.81 9.38
C ALA A 44 21.24 23.01 9.54
N GLU A 45 22.05 22.39 8.67
CA GLU A 45 23.50 22.62 8.63
C GLU A 45 23.84 24.06 8.22
N LEU A 46 23.17 24.63 7.22
CA LEU A 46 23.37 26.03 6.85
C LEU A 46 22.99 27.00 7.98
N LEU A 47 21.95 26.71 8.75
CA LEU A 47 21.55 27.53 9.90
C LEU A 47 22.62 27.59 11.00
N LYS A 48 23.54 26.62 11.07
CA LYS A 48 24.66 26.63 12.02
C LYS A 48 25.78 27.58 11.59
N SER A 49 25.75 28.08 10.34
CA SER A 49 26.69 29.09 9.85
C SER A 49 26.14 30.50 10.04
N SER A 50 26.99 31.48 10.37
CA SER A 50 26.59 32.86 10.67
C SER A 50 26.80 33.81 9.48
N GLY A 51 25.85 34.71 9.21
CA GLY A 51 26.03 35.89 8.34
C GLY A 51 25.06 36.01 7.15
N ALA A 52 25.18 37.09 6.36
CA ALA A 52 24.36 37.36 5.17
C ALA A 52 24.47 36.26 4.08
N SER A 53 25.54 35.45 4.13
CA SER A 53 25.78 34.26 3.29
C SER A 53 24.72 33.15 3.45
N VAL A 54 23.96 33.14 4.55
CA VAL A 54 22.96 32.08 4.83
C VAL A 54 21.76 32.16 3.88
N MET A 55 21.28 33.36 3.53
CA MET A 55 20.18 33.53 2.58
C MET A 55 20.56 33.07 1.17
N ASP A 56 21.74 33.48 0.68
CA ASP A 56 22.27 33.02 -0.60
C ASP A 56 22.53 31.50 -0.59
N GLY A 57 22.95 30.95 0.56
CA GLY A 57 23.08 29.52 0.79
C GLY A 57 21.76 28.77 0.65
N PHE A 58 20.67 29.29 1.24
CA PHE A 58 19.34 28.69 1.08
C PHE A 58 18.84 28.76 -0.36
N ALA A 59 19.01 29.91 -1.02
CA ALA A 59 18.61 30.07 -2.42
C ALA A 59 19.43 29.15 -3.34
N LYS A 60 20.72 28.96 -3.05
CA LYS A 60 21.57 28.00 -3.75
C LYS A 60 21.08 26.55 -3.54
N LEU A 61 20.77 26.16 -2.30
CA LEU A 61 20.21 24.83 -2.01
C LEU A 61 18.87 24.61 -2.73
N ASP A 62 18.00 25.62 -2.81
CA ASP A 62 16.73 25.52 -3.52
C ASP A 62 16.94 25.34 -5.04
N ALA A 63 17.90 26.08 -5.63
CA ALA A 63 18.28 25.90 -7.02
C ALA A 63 18.85 24.50 -7.30
N GLU A 64 19.74 24.00 -6.44
CA GLU A 64 20.28 22.65 -6.52
C GLU A 64 19.18 21.59 -6.40
N GLU A 65 18.21 21.80 -5.52
CA GLU A 65 17.11 20.87 -5.33
C GLU A 65 16.18 20.81 -6.55
N ARG A 66 15.78 21.96 -7.08
CA ARG A 66 14.95 22.05 -8.29
C ARG A 66 15.67 21.45 -9.51
N THR A 67 16.99 21.60 -9.56
CA THR A 67 17.83 20.93 -10.56
C THR A 67 17.77 19.42 -10.39
N LYS A 68 17.96 18.93 -9.16
CA LYS A 68 17.88 17.50 -8.87
C LYS A 68 16.50 16.92 -9.19
N GLU A 69 15.40 17.63 -8.90
CA GLU A 69 14.04 17.21 -9.30
C GLU A 69 13.91 17.06 -10.83
N ALA A 70 14.45 18.00 -11.59
CA ALA A 70 14.46 17.93 -13.05
C ALA A 70 15.29 16.74 -13.56
N GLU A 71 16.50 16.57 -13.02
CA GLU A 71 17.39 15.45 -13.34
C GLU A 71 16.79 14.09 -13.00
N ASP A 72 16.14 13.95 -11.84
CA ASP A 72 15.45 12.73 -11.43
C ASP A 72 14.31 12.38 -12.39
N LYS A 73 13.52 13.38 -12.83
CA LYS A 73 12.45 13.19 -13.81
C LYS A 73 13.01 12.76 -15.18
N ILE A 74 14.09 13.39 -15.63
CA ILE A 74 14.76 13.02 -16.89
C ILE A 74 15.32 11.58 -16.78
N SER A 75 16.01 11.26 -15.69
CA SER A 75 16.56 9.93 -15.44
C SER A 75 15.47 8.86 -15.35
N ALA A 76 14.30 9.18 -14.78
CA ALA A 76 13.17 8.27 -14.74
C ALA A 76 12.67 7.88 -16.15
N LEU A 77 12.69 8.82 -17.11
CA LEU A 77 12.32 8.55 -18.50
C LEU A 77 13.33 7.66 -19.23
N THR A 78 14.61 7.75 -18.87
CA THR A 78 15.70 7.00 -19.55
C THR A 78 16.11 5.72 -18.82
N SER A 79 15.46 5.36 -17.71
CA SER A 79 15.78 4.16 -16.90
C SER A 79 14.62 3.17 -16.77
N ILE A 80 13.55 3.34 -17.55
CA ILE A 80 12.32 2.52 -17.48
C ILE A 80 12.64 1.04 -17.73
N LEU A 81 13.32 0.73 -18.85
CA LEU A 81 13.66 -0.64 -19.21
C LEU A 81 14.64 -1.26 -18.21
N PHE A 82 15.67 -0.50 -17.83
CA PHE A 82 16.66 -0.95 -16.87
C PHE A 82 16.03 -1.32 -15.51
N LYS A 83 15.13 -0.48 -14.98
CA LYS A 83 14.40 -0.77 -13.74
C LYS A 83 13.50 -1.99 -13.88
N ALA A 84 12.83 -2.15 -15.02
CA ALA A 84 12.03 -3.33 -15.29
C ALA A 84 12.89 -4.61 -15.24
N VAL A 85 14.05 -4.61 -15.91
CA VAL A 85 14.98 -5.75 -15.90
C VAL A 85 15.48 -6.08 -14.49
N GLN A 86 15.74 -5.07 -13.66
CA GLN A 86 16.24 -5.28 -12.29
C GLN A 86 15.18 -5.70 -11.27
N HIS A 87 13.94 -5.24 -11.43
CA HIS A 87 12.93 -5.33 -10.37
C HIS A 87 11.74 -6.23 -10.71
N THR A 88 11.63 -6.71 -11.95
CA THR A 88 10.57 -7.66 -12.31
C THR A 88 10.76 -8.94 -11.52
N LYS A 89 9.81 -9.23 -10.62
CA LYS A 89 9.78 -10.50 -9.89
C LYS A 89 9.28 -11.59 -10.83
N THR A 90 9.94 -12.74 -10.79
CA THR A 90 9.43 -13.96 -11.41
C THR A 90 8.16 -14.39 -10.67
N GLY A 91 7.19 -14.99 -11.39
CA GLY A 91 5.78 -15.17 -11.00
C GLY A 91 5.48 -15.89 -9.68
N ASP A 92 5.85 -15.28 -8.56
CA ASP A 92 5.56 -15.71 -7.21
C ASP A 92 4.23 -15.11 -6.75
N TRP A 93 3.26 -16.00 -6.52
CA TRP A 93 1.92 -15.68 -6.07
C TRP A 93 1.85 -15.48 -4.55
N SER A 94 2.87 -15.88 -3.80
CA SER A 94 2.85 -15.93 -2.32
C SER A 94 2.46 -14.58 -1.70
N ALA A 95 2.96 -13.48 -2.25
CA ALA A 95 2.71 -12.13 -1.79
C ALA A 95 1.27 -11.62 -2.05
N GLN A 96 0.47 -12.35 -2.82
CA GLN A 96 -0.92 -11.96 -3.14
C GLN A 96 -1.94 -12.60 -2.21
N TYR A 97 -1.58 -13.69 -1.50
CA TYR A 97 -2.48 -14.34 -0.56
C TYR A 97 -2.69 -13.47 0.67
N ASP A 98 -3.95 -13.32 1.07
CA ASP A 98 -4.27 -12.73 2.35
C ASP A 98 -4.06 -13.77 3.45
N THR A 99 -3.03 -13.54 4.27
CA THR A 99 -2.70 -14.33 5.46
C THR A 99 -2.85 -13.52 6.74
N THR A 100 -3.61 -12.42 6.71
CA THR A 100 -3.79 -11.55 7.87
C THR A 100 -4.54 -12.29 8.98
N PRO A 101 -4.04 -12.26 10.23
CA PRO A 101 -4.74 -12.89 11.34
C PRO A 101 -5.96 -12.05 11.75
N PHE A 102 -6.98 -12.72 12.28
CA PHE A 102 -8.11 -12.03 12.89
C PHE A 102 -7.66 -11.26 14.14
N SER A 103 -7.78 -9.94 14.11
CA SER A 103 -7.16 -9.04 15.11
C SER A 103 -8.00 -8.80 16.37
N GLU A 104 -9.30 -9.13 16.35
CA GLU A 104 -10.15 -8.91 17.54
C GLU A 104 -9.78 -9.90 18.65
N PRO A 105 -9.41 -9.42 19.85
CA PRO A 105 -9.10 -10.30 20.96
C PRO A 105 -10.35 -11.05 21.44
N GLN A 106 -10.17 -12.29 21.89
CA GLN A 106 -11.24 -13.07 22.46
C GLN A 106 -11.83 -12.39 23.71
N PRO A 107 -13.16 -12.41 23.90
CA PRO A 107 -13.79 -11.94 25.12
C PRO A 107 -13.18 -12.61 26.36
N ARG A 108 -13.01 -11.84 27.43
CA ARG A 108 -12.45 -12.36 28.69
C ARG A 108 -13.53 -13.03 29.52
N GLU A 109 -13.23 -14.22 30.01
CA GLU A 109 -14.12 -14.94 30.91
C GLU A 109 -14.24 -14.17 32.24
N PRO A 110 -15.47 -13.97 32.77
CA PRO A 110 -15.66 -13.33 34.05
C PRO A 110 -15.10 -14.23 35.16
N VAL A 111 -14.44 -13.60 36.14
CA VAL A 111 -13.88 -14.31 37.30
C VAL A 111 -14.95 -14.42 38.37
N MET A 112 -15.14 -15.63 38.93
CA MET A 112 -16.07 -15.84 40.03
C MET A 112 -15.57 -15.08 41.27
N PRO A 113 -16.39 -14.23 41.91
CA PRO A 113 -15.99 -13.49 43.10
C PRO A 113 -15.71 -14.45 44.26
N ALA A 114 -14.72 -14.13 45.09
CA ALA A 114 -14.40 -14.91 46.27
C ALA A 114 -15.61 -14.98 47.22
N MET A 115 -15.94 -16.20 47.67
CA MET A 115 -16.98 -16.42 48.67
C MET A 115 -16.40 -16.19 50.06
N GLU A 116 -17.10 -15.40 50.87
CA GLU A 116 -16.82 -15.29 52.30
C GLU A 116 -17.22 -16.60 53.01
N SER A 117 -16.49 -16.92 54.08
CA SER A 117 -16.78 -18.08 54.92
C SER A 117 -18.20 -18.01 55.49
N GLU A 118 -18.92 -19.14 55.45
CA GLU A 118 -20.26 -19.25 56.02
C GLU A 118 -20.21 -19.01 57.54
N PRO A 119 -21.01 -18.06 58.07
CA PRO A 119 -21.05 -17.78 59.50
C PRO A 119 -21.41 -19.05 60.27
N GLN A 120 -20.59 -19.40 61.27
CA GLN A 120 -20.85 -20.58 62.10
C GLN A 120 -21.51 -20.19 63.41
N PRO A 121 -22.48 -20.97 63.94
CA PRO A 121 -23.10 -20.70 65.25
C PRO A 121 -22.08 -20.56 66.39
N SER A 122 -20.92 -21.22 66.30
CA SER A 122 -19.82 -21.16 67.27
C SER A 122 -19.10 -19.82 67.34
N GLU A 123 -19.18 -18.99 66.29
CA GLU A 123 -18.56 -17.66 66.24
C GLU A 123 -19.32 -16.64 67.10
N PHE A 124 -20.60 -16.90 67.36
CA PHE A 124 -21.47 -16.01 68.11
C PHE A 124 -21.50 -16.41 69.59
N LYS A 125 -20.55 -15.89 70.36
CA LYS A 125 -20.47 -16.14 71.80
C LYS A 125 -21.66 -15.53 72.55
N ARG A 126 -22.20 -16.28 73.52
CA ARG A 126 -23.23 -15.78 74.42
C ARG A 126 -22.61 -14.73 75.37
N PRO A 127 -23.30 -13.62 75.69
CA PRO A 127 -22.86 -12.69 76.72
C PRO A 127 -22.53 -13.42 78.03
N PRO A 128 -21.57 -12.98 78.86
CA PRO A 128 -21.28 -13.64 80.13
C PRO A 128 -22.51 -13.66 81.06
N LEU A 129 -22.61 -14.67 81.94
CA LEU A 129 -23.68 -14.76 82.94
C LEU A 129 -23.49 -13.67 84.00
N THR A 130 -24.55 -12.93 84.31
CA THR A 130 -24.62 -11.99 85.45
C THR A 130 -25.68 -12.45 86.45
N LEU A 131 -25.59 -12.02 87.71
CA LEU A 131 -26.56 -12.38 88.76
C LEU A 131 -28.02 -12.07 88.36
N ALA A 132 -28.24 -10.93 87.69
CA ALA A 132 -29.54 -10.55 87.15
C ALA A 132 -30.09 -11.53 86.09
N THR A 133 -29.22 -12.16 85.30
CA THR A 133 -29.60 -13.14 84.26
C THR A 133 -29.93 -14.53 84.81
N LEU A 134 -29.41 -14.90 85.98
CA LEU A 134 -29.73 -16.18 86.65
C LEU A 134 -31.08 -16.15 87.36
N LEU A 135 -31.45 -15.00 87.93
CA LEU A 135 -32.64 -14.86 88.78
C LEU A 135 -33.93 -14.60 87.99
N THR A 136 -33.83 -14.29 86.70
CA THR A 136 -35.00 -13.93 85.87
C THR A 136 -35.10 -14.85 84.65
N PRO A 137 -36.11 -15.75 84.57
CA PRO A 137 -36.30 -16.63 83.40
C PRO A 137 -36.41 -15.86 82.07
N GLY A 138 -37.00 -14.66 82.10
CA GLY A 138 -37.07 -13.77 80.94
C GLY A 138 -35.71 -13.26 80.46
N ALA A 139 -34.76 -12.98 81.37
CA ALA A 139 -33.42 -12.51 81.02
C ALA A 139 -32.56 -13.64 80.42
N MET A 140 -32.70 -14.87 80.91
CA MET A 140 -32.07 -16.05 80.32
C MET A 140 -32.58 -16.32 78.88
N ARG A 141 -33.89 -16.17 78.65
CA ARG A 141 -34.49 -16.27 77.31
C ARG A 141 -33.99 -15.17 76.39
N ARG A 142 -33.96 -13.91 76.84
CA ARG A 142 -33.42 -12.76 76.08
C ARG A 142 -31.96 -12.99 75.66
N ARG A 143 -31.09 -13.46 76.56
CA ARG A 143 -29.69 -13.80 76.24
C ARG A 143 -29.56 -14.84 75.12
N LYS A 144 -30.36 -15.91 75.14
CA LYS A 144 -30.37 -16.94 74.08
C LYS A 144 -30.93 -16.36 72.77
N GLN A 145 -31.96 -15.52 72.85
CA GLN A 145 -32.57 -14.86 71.70
C GLN A 145 -31.63 -13.84 71.05
N GLU A 146 -30.87 -13.06 71.82
CA GLU A 146 -29.91 -12.07 71.29
C GLU A 146 -28.76 -12.72 70.51
N THR A 147 -28.13 -13.77 71.06
CA THR A 147 -27.08 -14.51 70.33
C THR A 147 -27.64 -15.17 69.06
N ARG A 148 -28.83 -15.76 69.16
CA ARG A 148 -29.52 -16.35 68.01
C ARG A 148 -29.84 -15.30 66.95
N ALA A 149 -30.36 -14.14 67.35
CA ALA A 149 -30.68 -13.03 66.45
C ALA A 149 -29.44 -12.44 65.76
N LYS A 150 -28.29 -12.39 66.45
CA LYS A 150 -27.01 -11.98 65.84
C LYS A 150 -26.54 -12.97 64.79
N PHE A 151 -26.58 -14.27 65.09
CA PHE A 151 -26.28 -15.33 64.12
C PHE A 151 -27.24 -15.30 62.93
N GLU A 152 -28.55 -15.24 63.18
CA GLU A 152 -29.57 -15.19 62.12
C GLU A 152 -29.38 -13.95 61.23
N THR A 153 -29.09 -12.78 61.79
CA THR A 153 -28.77 -11.57 61.01
C THR A 153 -27.52 -11.77 60.13
N ALA A 154 -26.44 -12.30 60.69
CA ALA A 154 -25.20 -12.53 59.95
C ALA A 154 -25.36 -13.59 58.85
N TYR A 155 -26.05 -14.70 59.17
CA TYR A 155 -26.37 -15.76 58.23
C TYR A 155 -27.26 -15.26 57.09
N ASN A 156 -28.30 -14.49 57.42
CA ASN A 156 -29.19 -13.89 56.42
C ASN A 156 -28.41 -12.93 55.51
N GLY A 157 -27.56 -12.07 56.07
CA GLY A 157 -26.70 -11.17 55.31
C GLY A 157 -25.72 -11.91 54.38
N TRP A 158 -25.04 -12.94 54.89
CA TRP A 158 -24.17 -13.81 54.09
C TRP A 158 -24.95 -14.52 52.98
N SER A 159 -26.11 -15.09 53.28
CA SER A 159 -26.93 -15.82 52.29
C SER A 159 -27.45 -14.89 51.19
N TYR A 160 -27.79 -13.64 51.54
CA TYR A 160 -28.18 -12.60 50.59
C TYR A 160 -27.00 -12.22 49.68
N LEU A 161 -25.84 -11.93 50.26
CA LEU A 161 -24.63 -11.57 49.50
C LEU A 161 -24.16 -12.71 48.60
N LYS A 162 -24.22 -13.94 49.07
CA LYS A 162 -23.93 -15.14 48.27
C LYS A 162 -24.83 -15.22 47.05
N ARG A 163 -26.16 -15.18 47.24
CA ARG A 163 -27.14 -15.22 46.13
C ARG A 163 -26.95 -14.05 45.17
N TRP A 164 -26.71 -12.85 45.68
CA TRP A 164 -26.47 -11.67 44.86
C TRP A 164 -25.20 -11.83 44.00
N ARG A 165 -24.09 -12.29 44.58
CA ARG A 165 -22.82 -12.57 43.85
C ARG A 165 -23.00 -13.65 42.79
N GLU A 166 -23.70 -14.75 43.12
CA GLU A 166 -24.00 -15.83 42.18
C GLU A 166 -24.86 -15.33 41.01
N GLN A 167 -25.89 -14.50 41.29
CA GLN A 167 -26.74 -13.90 40.26
C GLN A 167 -25.95 -12.93 39.37
N GLU A 168 -25.09 -12.10 39.95
CA GLU A 168 -24.30 -11.13 39.20
C GLU A 168 -23.25 -11.83 38.32
N TYR A 169 -22.61 -12.87 38.85
CA TYR A 169 -21.73 -13.74 38.07
C TYR A 169 -22.49 -14.44 36.94
N ALA A 170 -23.69 -14.98 37.20
CA ALA A 170 -24.50 -15.63 36.17
C ALA A 170 -24.85 -14.67 35.02
N LYS A 171 -25.25 -13.42 35.33
CA LYS A 171 -25.49 -12.39 34.30
C LYS A 171 -24.22 -12.05 33.52
N ALA A 172 -23.10 -11.86 34.20
CA ALA A 172 -21.82 -11.58 33.56
C ALA A 172 -21.39 -12.75 32.65
N TYR A 173 -21.65 -13.99 33.08
CA TYR A 173 -21.37 -15.20 32.33
C TYR A 173 -22.27 -15.35 31.10
N GLU A 174 -23.56 -15.03 31.20
CA GLU A 174 -24.46 -14.97 30.04
C GLU A 174 -24.02 -13.92 29.02
N GLY A 175 -23.66 -12.72 29.50
CA GLY A 175 -23.08 -11.67 28.66
C GLY A 175 -21.78 -12.11 27.97
N TYR A 176 -20.90 -12.80 28.70
CA TYR A 176 -19.69 -13.41 28.17
C TYR A 176 -19.99 -14.45 27.08
N ARG A 177 -20.95 -15.36 27.31
CA ARG A 177 -21.36 -16.35 26.30
C ARG A 177 -21.88 -15.70 25.02
N GLY A 178 -22.71 -14.66 25.15
CA GLY A 178 -23.18 -13.87 24.01
C GLY A 178 -22.03 -13.18 23.26
N ALA A 179 -21.09 -12.57 24.00
CA ALA A 179 -19.91 -11.94 23.43
C ALA A 179 -19.01 -12.95 22.70
N VAL A 180 -18.79 -14.14 23.26
CA VAL A 180 -18.02 -15.22 22.63
C VAL A 180 -18.71 -15.70 21.35
N ALA A 181 -20.02 -15.94 21.38
CA ALA A 181 -20.76 -16.35 20.19
C ALA A 181 -20.66 -15.30 19.07
N GLY A 182 -20.84 -14.02 19.40
CA GLY A 182 -20.69 -12.93 18.43
C GLY A 182 -19.26 -12.79 17.90
N TRP A 183 -18.25 -12.96 18.76
CA TRP A 183 -16.85 -12.96 18.35
C TRP A 183 -16.50 -14.14 17.43
N GLN A 184 -16.95 -15.35 17.76
CA GLN A 184 -16.77 -16.55 16.92
C GLN A 184 -17.43 -16.39 15.55
N GLN A 185 -18.62 -15.79 15.49
CA GLN A 185 -19.29 -15.49 14.24
C GLN A 185 -18.46 -14.53 13.38
N ARG A 186 -17.95 -13.43 13.95
CA ARG A 186 -17.09 -12.47 13.23
C ARG A 186 -15.79 -13.11 12.77
N GLN A 187 -15.16 -13.92 13.61
CA GLN A 187 -13.96 -14.67 13.25
C GLN A 187 -14.22 -15.62 12.07
N THR A 188 -15.34 -16.37 12.11
CA THR A 188 -15.72 -17.29 11.04
C THR A 188 -15.94 -16.55 9.73
N LEU A 189 -16.74 -15.48 9.74
CA LEU A 189 -17.00 -14.65 8.56
C LEU A 189 -15.71 -14.05 7.97
N PHE A 190 -14.78 -13.59 8.83
CA PHE A 190 -13.48 -13.09 8.41
C PHE A 190 -12.66 -14.17 7.69
N LEU A 191 -12.54 -15.36 8.29
CA LEU A 191 -11.77 -16.47 7.72
C LEU A 191 -12.41 -17.02 6.44
N GLU A 192 -13.74 -17.08 6.37
CA GLU A 192 -14.46 -17.49 5.15
C GLU A 192 -14.25 -16.49 4.01
N ALA A 193 -14.28 -15.18 4.29
CA ALA A 193 -14.01 -14.15 3.31
C ALA A 193 -12.56 -14.24 2.80
N GLN A 194 -11.60 -14.41 3.70
CA GLN A 194 -10.19 -14.61 3.37
C GLN A 194 -9.99 -15.88 2.52
N ALA A 195 -10.56 -17.01 2.93
CA ALA A 195 -10.49 -18.26 2.18
C ALA A 195 -11.11 -18.13 0.79
N ARG A 196 -12.24 -17.42 0.66
CA ARG A 196 -12.89 -17.17 -0.63
C ARG A 196 -12.05 -16.30 -1.56
N ALA A 197 -11.36 -15.29 -1.02
CA ALA A 197 -10.43 -14.47 -1.78
C ALA A 197 -9.22 -15.29 -2.27
N ASN A 198 -8.61 -16.06 -1.38
CA ASN A 198 -7.47 -16.92 -1.69
C ASN A 198 -7.83 -18.02 -2.69
N ALA A 199 -9.01 -18.63 -2.58
CA ALA A 199 -9.48 -19.64 -3.54
C ALA A 199 -9.60 -19.10 -4.98
N ARG A 200 -9.88 -17.80 -5.15
CA ARG A 200 -9.89 -17.16 -6.48
C ARG A 200 -8.46 -17.05 -7.05
N LEU A 201 -7.48 -16.73 -6.21
CA LEU A 201 -6.07 -16.73 -6.60
C LEU A 201 -5.59 -18.15 -6.93
N ASP A 202 -6.00 -19.15 -6.15
CA ASP A 202 -5.69 -20.55 -6.45
C ASP A 202 -6.25 -20.98 -7.81
N ALA A 203 -7.50 -20.58 -8.13
CA ALA A 203 -8.10 -20.87 -9.42
C ALA A 203 -7.36 -20.18 -10.56
N LEU A 204 -6.99 -18.91 -10.39
CA LEU A 204 -6.21 -18.14 -11.35
C LEU A 204 -4.82 -18.77 -11.58
N ALA A 205 -4.12 -19.16 -10.53
CA ALA A 205 -2.81 -19.80 -10.61
C ALA A 205 -2.86 -21.15 -11.33
N ARG A 206 -3.91 -21.96 -11.08
CA ARG A 206 -4.15 -23.21 -11.80
C ARG A 206 -4.45 -22.95 -13.28
N GLY A 207 -5.39 -22.07 -13.59
CA GLY A 207 -5.76 -21.76 -14.98
C GLY A 207 -4.57 -21.23 -15.78
N TYR A 208 -3.76 -20.36 -15.18
CA TYR A 208 -2.51 -19.87 -15.77
C TYR A 208 -1.55 -21.03 -16.09
N ALA A 209 -1.38 -21.98 -15.16
CA ALA A 209 -0.51 -23.14 -15.39
C ALA A 209 -1.00 -24.05 -16.53
N TRP A 210 -2.31 -24.07 -16.79
CA TRP A 210 -2.92 -24.78 -17.91
C TRP A 210 -3.04 -23.95 -19.19
N GLY A 211 -2.65 -22.67 -19.17
CA GLY A 211 -2.77 -21.77 -20.31
C GLY A 211 -4.20 -21.35 -20.64
N GLU A 212 -5.11 -21.36 -19.66
CA GLU A 212 -6.47 -20.88 -19.83
C GLU A 212 -6.49 -19.37 -20.13
N PRO A 213 -7.19 -18.89 -21.17
CA PRO A 213 -7.02 -17.52 -21.66
C PRO A 213 -7.21 -16.42 -20.62
N GLU A 214 -8.34 -16.43 -19.91
CA GLU A 214 -8.63 -15.43 -18.87
C GLU A 214 -7.63 -15.48 -17.72
N ALA A 215 -7.11 -16.67 -17.40
CA ALA A 215 -6.17 -16.83 -16.32
C ALA A 215 -4.77 -16.33 -16.69
N VAL A 216 -4.34 -16.55 -17.94
CA VAL A 216 -3.11 -15.97 -18.48
C VAL A 216 -3.20 -14.43 -18.51
N ILE A 217 -4.33 -13.89 -18.98
CA ILE A 217 -4.59 -12.44 -18.97
C ILE A 217 -4.49 -11.89 -17.54
N GLY A 218 -5.20 -12.50 -16.58
CA GLY A 218 -5.17 -12.05 -15.18
C GLY A 218 -3.77 -12.12 -14.54
N HIS A 219 -2.98 -13.15 -14.83
CA HIS A 219 -1.58 -13.24 -14.40
C HIS A 219 -0.73 -12.09 -14.97
N CYS A 220 -0.88 -11.82 -16.28
CA CYS A 220 -0.18 -10.75 -16.95
C CYS A 220 -0.62 -9.36 -16.48
N ASP A 221 -1.90 -9.16 -16.16
CA ASP A 221 -2.42 -7.93 -15.57
C ASP A 221 -1.72 -7.63 -14.23
N LEU A 222 -1.65 -8.62 -13.35
CA LEU A 222 -0.98 -8.50 -12.06
C LEU A 222 0.50 -8.16 -12.21
N ALA A 223 1.19 -8.79 -13.18
CA ALA A 223 2.57 -8.47 -13.49
C ALA A 223 2.74 -7.02 -13.97
N LEU A 224 1.89 -6.56 -14.90
CA LEU A 224 1.95 -5.19 -15.41
C LEU A 224 1.55 -4.13 -14.38
N LEU A 225 0.69 -4.45 -13.41
CA LEU A 225 0.41 -3.56 -12.28
C LEU A 225 1.65 -3.35 -11.39
N SER A 226 2.55 -4.33 -11.34
CA SER A 226 3.81 -4.24 -10.58
C SER A 226 4.94 -3.51 -11.30
N LEU A 227 4.82 -3.29 -12.63
CA LEU A 227 5.84 -2.60 -13.42
C LEU A 227 6.00 -1.13 -12.96
N GLU A 228 7.21 -0.79 -12.53
CA GLU A 228 7.55 0.59 -12.16
C GLU A 228 7.61 1.49 -13.41
N ARG A 229 7.03 2.68 -13.29
CA ARG A 229 6.93 3.67 -14.38
C ARG A 229 7.22 5.07 -13.85
N PRO A 230 7.56 6.04 -14.71
CA PRO A 230 7.61 7.44 -14.32
C PRO A 230 6.27 7.93 -13.77
N GLU A 231 6.31 9.01 -12.99
CA GLU A 231 5.10 9.67 -12.51
C GLU A 231 4.30 10.26 -13.68
N GLY A 232 2.97 10.25 -13.59
CA GLY A 232 2.09 10.77 -14.64
C GLY A 232 1.90 9.86 -15.87
N PHE A 233 2.64 8.74 -15.95
CA PHE A 233 2.42 7.77 -17.01
C PHE A 233 1.07 7.04 -16.82
N PRO A 234 0.34 6.78 -17.92
CA PRO A 234 -0.91 6.04 -17.86
C PRO A 234 -0.71 4.59 -17.40
N VAL A 235 -1.71 4.09 -16.68
CA VAL A 235 -1.80 2.70 -16.21
C VAL A 235 -3.10 2.11 -16.77
N PHE A 236 -3.14 1.99 -18.09
CA PHE A 236 -4.30 1.46 -18.80
C PHE A 236 -3.84 0.64 -20.00
N TRP A 237 -4.41 -0.54 -20.13
CA TRP A 237 -4.20 -1.42 -21.27
C TRP A 237 -5.39 -2.37 -21.41
N SER A 238 -5.52 -2.99 -22.58
CA SER A 238 -6.39 -4.13 -22.81
C SER A 238 -5.58 -5.27 -23.41
N MET A 239 -5.88 -6.50 -22.98
CA MET A 239 -5.18 -7.68 -23.45
C MET A 239 -6.15 -8.73 -23.99
N ALA A 240 -5.68 -9.49 -24.97
CA ALA A 240 -6.27 -10.74 -25.41
C ALA A 240 -5.18 -11.81 -25.47
N TYR A 241 -5.56 -13.06 -25.22
CA TYR A 241 -4.65 -14.21 -25.31
C TYR A 241 -5.26 -15.29 -26.20
N VAL A 242 -4.56 -15.61 -27.29
CA VAL A 242 -4.99 -16.62 -28.27
C VAL A 242 -3.75 -17.40 -28.73
N ASP A 243 -3.81 -18.74 -28.67
CA ASP A 243 -2.78 -19.65 -29.16
C ASP A 243 -1.34 -19.36 -28.68
N GLY A 244 -1.19 -18.90 -27.44
CA GLY A 244 0.12 -18.56 -26.86
C GLY A 244 0.60 -17.15 -27.21
N VAL A 245 -0.23 -16.32 -27.84
CA VAL A 245 0.10 -14.93 -28.19
C VAL A 245 -0.70 -13.98 -27.31
N ILE A 246 -0.01 -13.09 -26.60
CA ILE A 246 -0.65 -11.94 -25.96
C ILE A 246 -0.72 -10.79 -26.96
N GLN A 247 -1.91 -10.32 -27.26
CA GLN A 247 -2.11 -9.03 -27.92
C GLN A 247 -2.41 -7.99 -26.85
N ILE A 248 -1.63 -6.91 -26.78
CA ILE A 248 -1.80 -5.83 -25.82
C ILE A 248 -1.91 -4.47 -26.52
N ASP A 249 -2.99 -3.76 -26.23
CA ASP A 249 -3.13 -2.34 -26.55
C ASP A 249 -2.82 -1.56 -25.28
N TYR A 250 -1.73 -0.80 -25.29
CA TYR A 250 -1.16 -0.15 -24.12
C TYR A 250 -1.16 1.36 -24.28
N ASP A 251 -1.72 2.10 -23.33
CA ASP A 251 -1.68 3.56 -23.35
C ASP A 251 -0.29 4.06 -22.98
N LEU A 252 0.29 4.90 -23.84
CA LEU A 252 1.60 5.52 -23.69
C LEU A 252 1.46 6.97 -23.18
N PRO A 253 2.49 7.50 -22.49
CA PRO A 253 2.48 8.89 -22.04
C PRO A 253 2.33 9.85 -23.22
N SER A 254 1.85 11.06 -22.96
CA SER A 254 1.94 12.17 -23.91
C SER A 254 3.24 12.96 -23.71
N MET A 255 3.61 13.78 -24.70
CA MET A 255 4.78 14.66 -24.62
C MET A 255 4.71 15.64 -23.43
N ALA A 256 3.51 15.94 -22.93
CA ALA A 256 3.32 16.79 -21.74
C ALA A 256 3.98 16.20 -20.47
N GLN A 257 4.23 14.88 -20.44
CA GLN A 257 4.93 14.23 -19.33
C GLN A 257 6.45 14.40 -19.38
N VAL A 258 7.01 14.89 -20.49
CA VAL A 258 8.44 15.18 -20.59
C VAL A 258 8.72 16.55 -19.98
N PRO A 259 9.62 16.66 -18.98
CA PRO A 259 9.89 17.92 -18.32
C PRO A 259 10.40 18.98 -19.29
N VAL A 260 10.13 20.25 -18.98
CA VAL A 260 10.68 21.41 -19.70
C VAL A 260 11.95 21.90 -19.01
N LEU A 261 11.99 21.84 -17.68
CA LEU A 261 13.11 22.29 -16.88
C LEU A 261 14.26 21.27 -16.95
N LYS A 262 15.48 21.74 -17.20
CA LYS A 262 16.72 20.97 -17.14
C LYS A 262 17.48 21.23 -15.85
N ALA A 263 17.63 22.50 -15.48
CA ALA A 263 18.34 22.93 -14.28
C ALA A 263 17.89 24.32 -13.84
N VAL A 264 18.18 24.66 -12.58
CA VAL A 264 17.97 25.99 -12.01
C VAL A 264 19.29 26.46 -11.42
N LYS A 265 19.67 27.70 -11.73
CA LYS A 265 20.87 28.35 -11.18
C LYS A 265 20.46 29.56 -10.36
N PHE A 266 20.97 29.67 -9.14
CA PHE A 266 20.84 30.89 -8.37
C PHE A 266 21.91 31.90 -8.78
N VAL A 267 21.53 33.16 -8.99
CA VAL A 267 22.41 34.27 -9.36
C VAL A 267 22.47 35.26 -8.20
N PRO A 268 23.54 35.23 -7.38
CA PRO A 268 23.66 36.06 -6.19
C PRO A 268 23.60 37.56 -6.49
N SER A 269 24.21 38.01 -7.60
CA SER A 269 24.32 39.43 -7.95
C SER A 269 22.99 40.15 -8.15
N ARG A 270 21.92 39.41 -8.43
CA ARG A 270 20.55 39.95 -8.58
C ARG A 270 19.52 39.22 -7.71
N SER A 271 19.99 38.37 -6.79
CA SER A 271 19.15 37.53 -5.92
C SER A 271 18.01 36.82 -6.65
N SER A 272 18.28 36.25 -7.83
CA SER A 272 17.26 35.64 -8.69
C SER A 272 17.64 34.23 -9.16
N PHE A 273 16.67 33.51 -9.72
CA PHE A 273 16.86 32.18 -10.30
C PHE A 273 16.81 32.23 -11.83
N ASP A 274 17.76 31.57 -12.47
CA ASP A 274 17.77 31.29 -13.90
C ASP A 274 17.37 29.84 -14.16
N SER A 275 16.35 29.64 -14.97
CA SER A 275 15.98 28.31 -15.46
C SER A 275 16.67 27.99 -16.76
N VAL A 276 17.33 26.84 -16.82
CA VAL A 276 17.79 26.23 -18.07
C VAL A 276 16.70 25.26 -18.53
N ALA A 277 16.11 25.53 -19.68
CA ALA A 277 15.12 24.64 -20.30
C ALA A 277 15.80 23.56 -21.16
N LEU A 278 15.17 22.40 -21.29
CA LEU A 278 15.48 21.44 -22.33
C LEU A 278 15.09 22.04 -23.68
N SER A 279 15.99 21.93 -24.65
CA SER A 279 15.64 22.22 -26.04
C SER A 279 14.55 21.26 -26.51
N GLU A 280 13.76 21.69 -27.49
CA GLU A 280 12.70 20.89 -28.06
C GLU A 280 13.22 19.53 -28.56
N LYS A 281 14.29 19.56 -29.37
CA LYS A 281 14.98 18.35 -29.85
C LYS A 281 15.42 17.40 -28.74
N GLU A 282 15.85 17.92 -27.58
CA GLU A 282 16.15 17.08 -26.41
C GLU A 282 14.88 16.43 -25.84
N ARG A 283 13.77 17.18 -25.74
CA ARG A 283 12.49 16.66 -25.25
C ARG A 283 11.91 15.59 -26.19
N GLU A 284 11.96 15.82 -27.49
CA GLU A 284 11.53 14.85 -28.51
C GLU A 284 12.30 13.53 -28.43
N ARG A 285 13.63 13.64 -28.24
CA ARG A 285 14.51 12.48 -28.04
C ARG A 285 14.14 11.72 -26.77
N LEU A 286 13.97 12.42 -25.65
CA LEU A 286 13.60 11.82 -24.36
C LEU A 286 12.22 11.14 -24.44
N TYR A 287 11.26 11.77 -25.10
CA TYR A 287 9.93 11.18 -25.33
C TYR A 287 10.02 9.89 -26.12
N SER A 288 10.71 9.92 -27.27
CA SER A 288 10.89 8.77 -28.14
C SER A 288 11.58 7.62 -27.40
N GLU A 289 12.63 7.92 -26.64
CA GLU A 289 13.35 6.94 -25.84
C GLU A 289 12.43 6.33 -24.76
N ALA A 290 11.66 7.15 -24.05
CA ALA A 290 10.75 6.68 -23.01
C ALA A 290 9.66 5.74 -23.56
N VAL A 291 9.09 6.03 -24.73
CA VAL A 291 8.06 5.13 -25.33
C VAL A 291 8.66 3.81 -25.80
N PHE A 292 9.88 3.80 -26.36
CA PHE A 292 10.57 2.56 -26.72
C PHE A 292 10.91 1.73 -25.48
N GLN A 293 11.46 2.37 -24.44
CA GLN A 293 11.76 1.68 -23.19
C GLN A 293 10.50 1.12 -22.54
N THR A 294 9.38 1.85 -22.59
CA THR A 294 8.10 1.36 -22.06
C THR A 294 7.62 0.10 -22.78
N ALA A 295 7.66 0.09 -24.12
CA ALA A 295 7.26 -1.09 -24.90
C ALA A 295 8.13 -2.31 -24.55
N LEU A 296 9.46 -2.14 -24.53
CA LEU A 296 10.40 -3.22 -24.18
C LEU A 296 10.24 -3.68 -22.73
N ALA A 297 9.99 -2.75 -21.79
CA ALA A 297 9.75 -3.07 -20.39
C ALA A 297 8.48 -3.91 -20.21
N VAL A 298 7.41 -3.59 -20.95
CA VAL A 298 6.16 -4.37 -20.96
C VAL A 298 6.43 -5.79 -21.48
N LEU A 299 7.07 -5.94 -22.64
CA LEU A 299 7.43 -7.26 -23.18
C LEU A 299 8.29 -8.06 -22.20
N HIS A 300 9.32 -7.44 -21.63
CA HIS A 300 10.18 -8.07 -20.63
C HIS A 300 9.37 -8.54 -19.42
N THR A 301 8.50 -7.69 -18.89
CA THR A 301 7.65 -8.01 -17.74
C THR A 301 6.78 -9.23 -18.02
N LEU A 302 6.09 -9.25 -19.17
CA LEU A 302 5.21 -10.34 -19.57
C LEU A 302 5.96 -11.66 -19.77
N PHE A 303 7.15 -11.62 -20.39
CA PHE A 303 7.94 -12.83 -20.57
C PHE A 303 8.59 -13.34 -19.27
N ALA A 304 9.03 -12.43 -18.39
CA ALA A 304 9.70 -12.77 -17.14
C ALA A 304 8.73 -13.26 -16.05
N CYS A 305 7.49 -12.77 -16.04
CA CYS A 305 6.47 -13.23 -15.10
C CYS A 305 5.92 -14.62 -15.48
N ASP A 306 5.95 -14.98 -16.76
CA ASP A 306 5.46 -16.27 -17.27
C ASP A 306 6.51 -17.39 -17.09
N THR A 307 6.53 -17.94 -15.88
CA THR A 307 7.32 -19.10 -15.46
C THR A 307 6.87 -20.43 -16.09
N LYS A 308 5.65 -20.49 -16.62
CA LYS A 308 5.08 -21.70 -17.25
C LYS A 308 5.28 -21.72 -18.77
N GLN A 309 5.78 -20.62 -19.34
CA GLN A 309 6.08 -20.45 -20.75
C GLN A 309 4.85 -20.66 -21.64
N VAL A 310 3.67 -20.33 -21.14
CA VAL A 310 2.42 -20.40 -21.91
C VAL A 310 2.35 -19.28 -22.96
N VAL A 311 3.00 -18.13 -22.68
CA VAL A 311 3.15 -17.00 -23.61
C VAL A 311 4.35 -17.24 -24.51
N LYS A 312 4.09 -17.56 -25.77
CA LYS A 312 5.07 -17.77 -26.84
C LYS A 312 5.46 -16.48 -27.54
N ALA A 313 4.54 -15.53 -27.66
CA ALA A 313 4.79 -14.24 -28.29
C ALA A 313 3.93 -13.12 -27.69
N VAL A 314 4.37 -11.89 -27.89
CA VAL A 314 3.62 -10.68 -27.50
C VAL A 314 3.54 -9.75 -28.71
N SER A 315 2.33 -9.31 -29.04
CA SER A 315 2.01 -8.24 -29.98
C SER A 315 1.58 -7.00 -29.20
N PHE A 316 2.46 -6.01 -29.13
CA PHE A 316 2.26 -4.75 -28.43
C PHE A 316 1.88 -3.64 -29.39
N ASN A 317 0.81 -2.91 -29.07
CA ASN A 317 0.38 -1.70 -29.75
C ASN A 317 0.35 -0.55 -28.75
N GLY A 318 1.18 0.47 -28.97
CA GLY A 318 1.28 1.64 -28.12
C GLY A 318 0.38 2.77 -28.60
N TRP A 319 -0.58 3.16 -27.78
CA TRP A 319 -1.57 4.19 -28.08
C TRP A 319 -1.26 5.47 -27.30
N ALA A 320 -1.14 6.62 -27.98
CA ALA A 320 -1.00 7.91 -27.32
C ALA A 320 -2.26 8.76 -27.50
N ASN A 321 -2.69 9.40 -26.42
CA ASN A 321 -3.71 10.44 -26.45
C ASN A 321 -3.05 11.79 -26.75
N PHE A 322 -3.70 12.59 -27.59
CA PHE A 322 -3.23 13.91 -27.98
C PHE A 322 -4.40 14.86 -28.23
N VAL A 323 -4.11 16.15 -28.32
CA VAL A 323 -5.09 17.15 -28.76
C VAL A 323 -4.87 17.40 -30.24
N ASP A 324 -5.89 17.15 -31.06
CA ASP A 324 -5.85 17.53 -32.46
C ASP A 324 -6.17 19.03 -32.57
N HIS A 325 -5.13 19.86 -32.68
CA HIS A 325 -5.25 21.31 -32.78
C HIS A 325 -6.04 21.76 -34.03
N ALA A 326 -6.07 20.96 -35.11
CA ALA A 326 -6.84 21.30 -36.30
C ALA A 326 -8.36 21.17 -36.07
N GLN A 327 -8.77 20.23 -35.22
CA GLN A 327 -10.19 19.94 -34.94
C GLN A 327 -10.63 20.38 -33.53
N MET A 328 -9.69 20.86 -32.70
CA MET A 328 -9.85 21.16 -31.28
C MET A 328 -10.54 20.03 -30.50
N ARG A 329 -10.18 18.79 -30.79
CA ARG A 329 -10.77 17.58 -30.17
C ARG A 329 -9.68 16.63 -29.68
N PRO A 330 -9.94 15.85 -28.61
CA PRO A 330 -9.04 14.79 -28.21
C PRO A 330 -8.97 13.71 -29.31
N GLY A 331 -7.75 13.30 -29.64
CA GLY A 331 -7.43 12.23 -30.57
C GLY A 331 -6.66 11.11 -29.87
N ARG A 332 -6.80 9.89 -30.41
CA ARG A 332 -6.05 8.71 -29.96
C ARG A 332 -5.45 8.03 -31.19
N ALA A 333 -4.17 7.69 -31.13
CA ALA A 333 -3.48 7.03 -32.25
C ALA A 333 -2.49 5.99 -31.76
N CYS A 334 -2.39 4.89 -32.51
CA CYS A 334 -1.29 3.95 -32.38
C CYS A 334 -0.03 4.61 -32.92
N ILE A 335 0.95 4.83 -32.03
CA ILE A 335 2.19 5.53 -32.34
C ILE A 335 3.37 4.57 -32.56
N LEU A 336 3.29 3.36 -32.01
CA LEU A 336 4.25 2.29 -32.27
C LEU A 336 3.58 0.92 -32.11
N SER A 337 4.08 -0.07 -32.84
CA SER A 337 3.71 -1.47 -32.67
C SER A 337 4.94 -2.37 -32.72
N LEU A 338 4.88 -3.49 -32.02
CA LEU A 338 6.00 -4.42 -31.84
C LEU A 338 5.47 -5.82 -31.64
N THR A 339 5.90 -6.77 -32.47
CA THR A 339 5.60 -8.20 -32.26
C THR A 339 6.89 -8.96 -32.05
N ALA A 340 7.02 -9.64 -30.92
CA ALA A 340 8.20 -10.42 -30.59
C ALA A 340 7.83 -11.80 -30.06
N GLY A 341 8.51 -12.83 -30.58
CA GLY A 341 8.51 -14.16 -29.99
C GLY A 341 9.45 -14.23 -28.78
N ARG A 342 9.09 -15.05 -27.79
CA ARG A 342 9.85 -15.26 -26.55
C ARG A 342 11.32 -15.55 -26.82
N GLU A 343 11.61 -16.55 -27.66
CA GLU A 343 12.98 -17.00 -27.93
C GLU A 343 13.84 -15.92 -28.59
N ALA A 344 13.26 -15.17 -29.53
CA ALA A 344 13.96 -14.07 -30.19
C ALA A 344 14.24 -12.92 -29.22
N PHE A 345 13.26 -12.60 -28.36
CA PHE A 345 13.37 -11.54 -27.37
C PHE A 345 14.40 -11.87 -26.27
N GLN A 346 14.42 -13.10 -25.76
CA GLN A 346 15.34 -13.53 -24.70
C GLN A 346 16.81 -13.59 -25.13
N LYS A 347 17.10 -13.62 -26.44
CA LYS A 347 18.47 -13.53 -26.97
C LYS A 347 19.05 -12.12 -26.90
N ILE A 348 18.22 -11.10 -26.65
CA ILE A 348 18.64 -9.71 -26.57
C ILE A 348 19.11 -9.41 -25.15
N ASP A 349 20.33 -8.92 -25.00
CA ASP A 349 20.81 -8.36 -23.73
C ASP A 349 20.19 -6.96 -23.51
N LEU A 350 19.00 -6.95 -22.91
CA LEU A 350 18.26 -5.72 -22.60
C LEU A 350 18.95 -4.84 -21.55
N ALA A 351 19.92 -5.37 -20.79
CA ALA A 351 20.63 -4.58 -19.79
C ALA A 351 21.65 -3.62 -20.43
N SER A 352 22.21 -4.01 -21.57
CA SER A 352 23.29 -3.27 -22.24
C SER A 352 22.88 -2.64 -23.57
N ALA A 353 21.75 -3.08 -24.16
CA ALA A 353 21.37 -2.68 -25.51
C ALA A 353 20.58 -1.35 -25.55
N ASP A 354 20.83 -0.56 -26.60
CA ASP A 354 20.09 0.67 -26.88
C ASP A 354 18.61 0.34 -27.21
N PRO A 355 17.62 0.94 -26.51
CA PRO A 355 16.20 0.63 -26.69
C PRO A 355 15.70 0.80 -28.13
N LYS A 356 16.16 1.85 -28.82
CA LYS A 356 15.73 2.13 -30.20
C LYS A 356 16.28 1.09 -31.17
N SER A 357 17.52 0.66 -30.96
CA SER A 357 18.16 -0.40 -31.74
C SER A 357 17.48 -1.75 -31.51
N CYS A 358 17.12 -2.09 -30.26
CA CYS A 358 16.35 -3.28 -29.92
C CYS A 358 14.98 -3.29 -30.61
N PHE A 359 14.26 -2.17 -30.53
CA PHE A 359 12.96 -2.01 -31.17
C PHE A 359 13.03 -2.27 -32.68
N ARG A 360 14.07 -1.74 -33.35
CA ARG A 360 14.31 -1.98 -34.78
C ARG A 360 14.68 -3.42 -35.09
N ALA A 361 15.54 -4.04 -34.27
CA ALA A 361 15.96 -5.43 -34.46
C ALA A 361 14.79 -6.42 -34.34
N LEU A 362 13.77 -6.06 -33.55
CA LEU A 362 12.52 -6.80 -33.41
C LEU A 362 11.46 -6.42 -34.47
N ASN A 363 11.85 -5.73 -35.54
CA ASN A 363 10.95 -5.25 -36.61
C ASN A 363 9.79 -4.38 -36.10
N GLY A 364 10.01 -3.61 -35.03
CA GLY A 364 9.04 -2.66 -34.52
C GLY A 364 8.69 -1.60 -35.56
N VAL A 365 7.40 -1.27 -35.66
CA VAL A 365 6.88 -0.29 -36.61
C VAL A 365 6.53 0.99 -35.86
N MET A 366 7.00 2.12 -36.36
CA MET A 366 6.72 3.44 -35.80
C MET A 366 5.76 4.19 -36.73
N SER A 367 4.69 4.73 -36.18
CA SER A 367 3.71 5.48 -36.95
C SER A 367 4.26 6.86 -37.33
N PRO A 368 3.98 7.38 -38.54
CA PRO A 368 4.26 8.77 -38.89
C PRO A 368 3.59 9.76 -37.91
N LYS A 369 2.51 9.34 -37.25
CA LYS A 369 1.84 10.14 -36.21
C LYS A 369 2.73 10.36 -34.99
N LEU A 370 3.66 9.46 -34.66
CA LEU A 370 4.62 9.75 -33.60
C LEU A 370 5.47 10.97 -33.97
N ALA A 371 6.00 11.03 -35.19
CA ALA A 371 6.75 12.18 -35.68
C ALA A 371 5.88 13.46 -35.66
N ALA A 372 4.63 13.38 -36.10
CA ALA A 372 3.71 14.54 -36.06
C ALA A 372 3.34 14.98 -34.64
N LEU A 373 3.23 14.05 -33.67
CA LEU A 373 2.97 14.37 -32.26
C LEU A 373 4.19 14.96 -31.55
N VAL A 374 5.36 14.57 -32.01
CA VAL A 374 6.65 15.11 -31.60
C VAL A 374 6.79 16.54 -32.16
N GLU A 375 6.54 16.75 -33.45
CA GLU A 375 6.60 18.07 -34.12
C GLU A 375 5.50 19.05 -33.71
N ARG A 376 4.26 18.63 -33.43
CA ARG A 376 3.17 19.57 -33.07
C ARG A 376 3.25 20.10 -31.64
N ALA A 377 4.07 19.50 -30.78
CA ALA A 377 4.37 20.07 -29.47
C ALA A 377 5.36 21.25 -29.53
N ALA A 378 5.90 21.54 -30.74
CA ALA A 378 6.84 22.62 -31.05
C ALA A 378 6.17 24.00 -31.26
N SER A 379 4.88 24.00 -31.54
CA SER A 379 4.07 25.17 -31.92
C SER A 379 3.03 25.46 -30.87
#